data_AF-A0A5S3YNV2-F1
#
_entry.id   AF-A0A5S3YNV2-F1
#
_cell.length_a   1.000
_cell.length_b   1.000
_cell.length_c   1.000
_cell.angle_alpha   90.00
_cell.angle_beta   90.00
_cell.angle_gamma   90.00
#
_symmetry.space_group_name_H-M   'P 1'
#
loop_
_entity.id
_entity.type
_entity.pdbx_description
1 polymer ?
#
loop_
_entity_poly.entity_id
_entity_poly.type
_entity_poly.pdbx_seq_one_letter_code
_entity_poly.pdbx_strand_id
1 'polypeptide(L)'
;MNYKRIALFSCLLAALVVTLGAYTRLSNSGLGCPDWPGCYGFITVPTHATDVLLAESLFPNSQLEPKKAWIEMVHRYFAGCLGLLIAFLCIIAVR
;
A
#
# COMPACT_ATOMS: atom_id res chain seq x y z
N MET A 1 -13.75 -14.63 20.88
CA MET A 1 -13.29 -14.17 19.54
C MET A 1 -12.68 -15.35 18.81
N ASN A 2 -13.12 -15.69 17.59
CA ASN A 2 -12.62 -16.90 16.91
C ASN A 2 -11.37 -16.59 16.09
N TYR A 3 -10.18 -16.73 16.70
CA TYR A 3 -8.89 -16.44 16.07
C TYR A 3 -8.67 -17.27 14.79
N LYS A 4 -9.27 -18.47 14.67
CA LYS A 4 -9.17 -19.31 13.46
C LYS A 4 -9.81 -18.64 12.24
N ARG A 5 -10.92 -17.93 12.42
CA ARG A 5 -11.56 -17.16 11.34
C ARG A 5 -10.70 -15.99 10.90
N ILE A 6 -10.09 -15.29 11.86
CA ILE A 6 -9.18 -14.17 11.58
C ILE A 6 -7.93 -14.69 10.86
N ALA A 7 -7.35 -15.79 11.32
CA ALA A 7 -6.19 -16.42 10.67
C ALA A 7 -6.52 -16.87 9.23
N LEU A 8 -7.67 -17.52 9.00
CA LEU A 8 -8.11 -17.90 7.66
C LEU A 8 -8.27 -16.67 6.76
N PHE A 9 -8.92 -15.62 7.26
CA PHE A 9 -9.07 -14.36 6.53
C PHE A 9 -7.70 -13.72 6.20
N SER A 10 -6.78 -13.66 7.16
CA SER A 10 -5.42 -13.16 6.95
C SER A 10 -4.67 -13.96 5.90
N CYS A 11 -4.82 -15.29 5.85
CA CYS A 11 -4.22 -16.13 4.81
C CYS A 11 -4.78 -15.81 3.41
N LEU A 12 -6.10 -15.64 3.29
CA LEU A 12 -6.73 -15.25 2.02
C LEU A 12 -6.29 -13.86 1.58
N LEU A 13 -6.23 -12.90 2.53
CA LEU A 13 -5.71 -11.56 2.29
C LEU A 13 -4.24 -11.59 1.87
N ALA A 14 -3.41 -12.45 2.47
CA ALA A 14 -2.02 -12.62 2.09
C ALA A 14 -1.87 -13.12 0.65
N ALA A 15 -2.69 -14.10 0.23
CA ALA A 15 -2.71 -14.56 -1.16
C ALA A 15 -3.08 -13.42 -2.14
N LEU A 16 -4.04 -12.57 -1.77
CA LEU A 16 -4.40 -11.38 -2.54
C LEU A 16 -3.24 -10.37 -2.59
N VAL A 17 -2.58 -10.08 -1.47
CA VAL A 17 -1.43 -9.17 -1.39
C VAL A 17 -0.28 -9.63 -2.29
N VAL A 18 0.03 -10.93 -2.29
CA VAL A 18 1.05 -11.52 -3.17
C VAL A 18 0.68 -11.31 -4.64
N THR A 19 -0.58 -11.53 -5.01
CA THR A 19 -1.06 -11.32 -6.38
C THR A 19 -0.99 -9.85 -6.79
N LEU A 20 -1.39 -8.94 -5.91
CA LEU A 20 -1.27 -7.50 -6.14
C LEU A 20 0.20 -7.07 -6.26
N GLY A 21 1.10 -7.65 -5.47
CA GLY A 21 2.54 -7.38 -5.56
C GLY A 21 3.16 -7.89 -6.87
N ALA A 22 2.71 -9.04 -7.37
CA ALA A 22 3.07 -9.50 -8.70
C ALA A 22 2.56 -8.53 -9.78
N TYR A 23 1.33 -8.05 -9.64
CA TYR A 23 0.75 -7.07 -10.56
C TYR A 23 1.52 -5.74 -10.56
N THR A 24 1.87 -5.18 -9.39
CA THR A 24 2.65 -3.92 -9.30
C THR A 24 4.02 -4.06 -9.96
N ARG A 25 4.64 -5.23 -9.87
CA ARG A 25 5.91 -5.54 -10.56
C ARG A 25 5.71 -5.59 -12.08
N LEU A 26 4.71 -6.33 -12.56
CA LEU A 26 4.43 -6.50 -13.98
C LEU A 26 3.98 -5.21 -14.66
N SER A 27 3.29 -4.32 -13.94
CA SER A 27 2.90 -3.00 -14.44
C SER A 27 4.02 -1.95 -14.35
N ASN A 28 5.20 -2.33 -13.87
CA ASN A 28 6.33 -1.45 -13.60
C ASN A 28 5.96 -0.27 -12.68
N SER A 29 5.06 -0.53 -11.72
CA SER A 29 4.53 0.46 -10.77
C SER A 29 5.17 0.38 -9.40
N GLY A 30 6.15 -0.51 -9.18
CA GLY A 30 6.79 -0.69 -7.85
C GLY A 30 7.65 0.48 -7.36
N LEU A 31 7.75 1.56 -8.13
CA LEU A 31 8.44 2.82 -7.81
C LEU A 31 7.55 4.04 -8.16
N GLY A 32 6.23 3.85 -8.14
CA GLY A 32 5.24 4.89 -8.44
C GLY A 32 5.04 5.91 -7.31
N CYS A 33 5.46 5.60 -6.08
CA CYS A 33 5.43 6.52 -4.93
C CYS A 33 6.82 6.62 -4.28
N PRO A 34 7.42 7.83 -4.18
CA PRO A 34 8.80 8.01 -3.71
C PRO A 34 8.97 7.90 -2.18
N ASP A 35 7.89 8.05 -1.42
CA ASP A 35 7.82 8.06 0.05
C ASP A 35 6.89 6.95 0.55
N TRP A 36 6.88 6.71 1.86
CA TRP A 36 5.97 5.80 2.58
C TRP A 36 5.77 6.36 4.00
N PRO A 37 4.59 6.27 4.63
CA PRO A 37 3.37 5.55 4.27
C PRO A 37 2.46 6.24 3.25
N GLY A 38 2.78 7.48 2.86
CA GLY A 38 2.08 8.25 1.85
C GLY A 38 2.55 8.00 0.41
N CYS A 39 2.12 8.90 -0.48
CA CYS A 39 2.57 9.04 -1.85
C CYS A 39 2.66 10.52 -2.20
N TYR A 40 3.86 10.98 -2.55
CA TYR A 40 4.22 12.39 -2.77
C TYR A 40 3.92 13.30 -1.57
N GLY A 41 4.08 12.82 -0.34
CA GLY A 41 3.80 13.60 0.87
C GLY A 41 2.31 13.69 1.25
N PHE A 42 1.44 13.00 0.51
CA PHE A 42 0.01 12.89 0.77
C PHE A 42 -0.35 11.47 1.21
N ILE A 43 -1.42 11.31 1.99
CA ILE A 43 -1.89 9.96 2.40
C ILE A 43 -2.39 9.15 1.20
N THR A 44 -2.91 9.81 0.16
CA THR A 44 -3.38 9.22 -1.10
C THR A 44 -2.68 9.88 -2.27
N VAL A 45 -2.74 9.30 -3.47
CA VAL A 45 -2.19 9.91 -4.68
C VAL A 45 -2.80 11.30 -4.91
N PRO A 46 -2.01 12.36 -5.09
CA PRO A 46 -2.52 13.70 -5.34
C PRO A 46 -3.29 13.74 -6.66
N THR A 47 -4.45 14.40 -6.67
CA THR A 47 -5.33 14.51 -7.85
C THR A 47 -5.72 15.94 -8.19
N HIS A 48 -5.69 16.85 -7.22
CA HIS A 48 -5.94 18.27 -7.44
C HIS A 48 -4.70 18.95 -8.04
N ALA A 49 -4.90 19.88 -8.98
CA ALA A 49 -3.81 20.56 -9.66
C ALA A 49 -2.82 21.24 -8.69
N THR A 50 -3.32 21.82 -7.60
CA THR A 50 -2.48 22.44 -6.55
C THR A 50 -1.59 21.42 -5.85
N ASP A 51 -2.13 20.23 -5.57
CA ASP A 51 -1.42 19.16 -4.87
C ASP A 51 -0.40 18.48 -5.77
N VAL A 52 -0.71 18.37 -7.06
CA VAL A 52 0.22 17.88 -8.09
C VAL A 52 1.42 18.82 -8.23
N LEU A 53 1.19 20.14 -8.30
CA LEU A 53 2.28 21.13 -8.36
C LEU A 53 3.13 21.09 -7.08
N LEU A 54 2.49 20.93 -5.92
CA LEU A 54 3.22 20.77 -4.66
C LEU A 54 4.04 19.47 -4.65
N ALA A 55 3.46 18.35 -5.09
CA ALA A 55 4.14 17.06 -5.21
C ALA A 55 5.38 17.14 -6.12
N GLU A 56 5.27 17.78 -7.28
CA GLU A 56 6.39 18.00 -8.21
C GLU A 56 7.48 18.87 -7.59
N SER A 57 7.10 19.87 -6.78
CA SER A 57 8.08 20.71 -6.07
C SER A 57 8.80 19.99 -4.92
N LEU A 58 8.12 19.09 -4.22
CA LEU A 58 8.68 18.30 -3.11
C LEU A 58 9.55 17.14 -3.60
N PHE A 59 9.20 16.55 -4.75
CA PHE A 59 9.88 15.38 -5.31
C PHE A 59 10.35 15.65 -6.75
N PRO A 60 11.30 16.59 -6.96
CA PRO A 60 11.70 17.04 -8.30
C PRO A 60 12.32 15.95 -9.18
N ASN A 61 12.85 14.88 -8.57
CA ASN A 61 13.47 13.76 -9.29
C ASN A 61 12.47 12.63 -9.61
N SER A 62 11.19 12.78 -9.26
CA SER A 62 10.16 11.75 -9.46
C SER A 62 8.98 12.34 -10.22
N GLN A 63 8.71 11.81 -11.41
CA GLN A 63 7.56 12.22 -12.20
C GLN A 63 6.30 11.56 -11.66
N LEU A 64 5.28 12.36 -11.32
CA LEU A 64 4.00 11.85 -10.90
C LEU A 64 3.29 11.18 -12.08
N GLU A 65 3.24 9.84 -12.05
CA GLU A 65 2.41 9.03 -12.95
C GLU A 65 1.21 8.49 -12.17
N PRO A 66 0.02 9.15 -12.20
CA PRO A 66 -1.09 8.84 -11.30
C PRO A 66 -1.52 7.37 -11.33
N LYS A 67 -1.47 6.74 -12.51
CA LYS A 67 -1.80 5.33 -12.69
C LYS A 67 -0.83 4.41 -11.94
N LYS A 68 0.47 4.66 -12.02
CA LYS A 68 1.48 3.84 -11.34
C LYS A 68 1.42 4.04 -9.83
N ALA A 69 1.30 5.30 -9.41
CA ALA A 69 1.13 5.67 -8.00
C ALA A 69 -0.08 4.97 -7.36
N TRP A 70 -1.23 4.95 -8.03
CA TRP A 70 -2.42 4.26 -7.51
C TRP A 70 -2.24 2.75 -7.40
N ILE A 71 -1.62 2.12 -8.41
CA ILE A 71 -1.34 0.68 -8.39
C ILE A 71 -0.45 0.33 -7.19
N GLU A 72 0.58 1.14 -6.92
CA GLU A 72 1.45 0.93 -5.76
C GLU A 72 0.72 1.15 -4.44
N MET A 73 -0.04 2.23 -4.31
CA MET A 73 -0.77 2.56 -3.09
C MET A 73 -1.82 1.52 -2.72
N VAL A 74 -2.54 0.97 -3.70
CA VAL A 74 -3.48 -0.13 -3.46
C VAL A 74 -2.76 -1.33 -2.86
N HIS A 75 -1.63 -1.75 -3.42
CA HIS A 75 -0.84 -2.85 -2.84
C HIS A 75 -0.37 -2.55 -1.42
N ARG A 76 0.13 -1.32 -1.17
CA ARG A 76 0.60 -0.87 0.15
C ARG A 76 -0.50 -0.90 1.21
N TYR A 77 -1.72 -0.46 0.91
CA TYR A 77 -2.83 -0.48 1.88
C TYR A 77 -3.24 -1.90 2.27
N PHE A 78 -3.33 -2.81 1.29
CA PHE A 78 -3.67 -4.21 1.57
C PHE A 78 -2.56 -4.89 2.38
N ALA A 79 -1.29 -4.63 2.05
CA ALA A 79 -0.15 -5.12 2.82
C ALA A 79 -0.13 -4.56 4.26
N GLY A 80 -0.40 -3.26 4.44
CA GLY A 80 -0.51 -2.63 5.75
C GLY A 80 -1.64 -3.23 6.60
N CYS A 81 -2.82 -3.44 6.02
CA CYS A 81 -3.94 -4.10 6.69
C CYS A 81 -3.58 -5.53 7.13
N LEU A 82 -2.93 -6.30 6.26
CA LEU A 82 -2.43 -7.63 6.59
C LEU A 82 -1.43 -7.59 7.76
N GLY A 83 -0.48 -6.65 7.74
CA GLY A 83 0.49 -6.46 8.82
C GLY A 83 -0.18 -6.20 10.17
N LEU A 84 -1.21 -5.34 10.21
CA LEU A 84 -1.99 -5.08 11.42
C LEU A 84 -2.74 -6.32 11.92
N LEU A 85 -3.32 -7.10 11.01
CA LEU A 85 -4.00 -8.35 11.37
C LEU A 85 -3.03 -9.40 11.93
N ILE A 86 -1.83 -9.51 11.36
CA ILE A 86 -0.77 -10.37 11.88
C ILE A 86 -0.34 -9.91 13.27
N ALA A 87 -0.06 -8.61 13.46
CA ALA A 87 0.30 -8.07 14.77
C ALA A 87 -0.78 -8.33 15.82
N PHE A 88 -2.05 -8.17 15.47
CA PHE A 88 -3.18 -8.49 16.34
C PHE A 88 -3.25 -9.98 16.70
N LEU A 89 -3.05 -10.88 15.73
CA LEU A 89 -2.99 -12.32 15.97
C LEU A 89 -1.80 -12.71 16.87
N CYS A 90 -0.63 -12.09 16.69
CA CYS A 90 0.53 -12.29 17.55
C CYS A 90 0.23 -11.89 19.00
N ILE A 91 -0.42 -10.75 19.22
CA ILE A 91 -0.82 -10.30 20.57
C ILE A 91 -1.79 -11.30 21.22
N ILE A 92 -2.73 -11.86 20.45
CA ILE A 92 -3.66 -12.88 20.96
C ILE A 92 -2.93 -14.19 21.24
N ALA A 93 -1.97 -14.59 20.41
CA ALA A 93 -1.25 -15.85 20.57
C ALA A 93 -0.32 -15.88 21.81
N VAL A 94 0.14 -14.71 22.25
CA VAL A 94 1.03 -14.55 23.42
C VAL A 94 0.25 -14.32 24.72
N ARG A 95 -1.06 -14.04 24.64
CA ARG A 95 -1.95 -13.91 25.80
C ARG A 95 -2.61 -15.23 26.15
#